data_AF-A0A496U361-F1
#
_entry.id   AF-A0A496U361-F1
#
_cell.length_a   1.000
_cell.length_b   1.000
_cell.length_c   1.000
_cell.angle_alpha   90.00
_cell.angle_beta   90.00
_cell.angle_gamma   90.00
#
_symmetry.space_group_name_H-M   'P 1'
#
loop_
_entity.id
_entity.type
_entity.pdbx_description
1 polymer ?
#
loop_
_entity_poly.entity_id
_entity_poly.type
_entity_poly.pdbx_seq_one_letter_code
_entity_poly.pdbx_strand_id
1 'polypeptide(L)' 'MVEESRKYRFIIVHGFSDKEFLDFYNKYKENKLPPAIFAVTTEHSLKMKLEDLINTLIKEHEEFMRKRKGK' A
#
# COMPACT_ATOMS: atom_id res chain seq x y z
N MET A 1 11.32 -12.44 -7.96
CA MET A 1 10.34 -12.32 -6.85
C MET A 1 10.71 -11.29 -5.77
N VAL A 2 11.94 -10.74 -5.72
CA VAL A 2 12.26 -9.52 -4.93
C VAL A 2 12.42 -8.27 -5.83
N GLU A 3 12.48 -8.46 -7.14
CA GLU A 3 12.73 -7.37 -8.11
C GLU A 3 11.52 -6.45 -8.38
N GLU A 4 10.29 -6.96 -8.34
CA GLU A 4 9.10 -6.13 -8.59
C GLU A 4 8.77 -5.18 -7.44
N SER A 5 9.09 -5.56 -6.19
CA SER A 5 8.89 -4.68 -5.04
C SER A 5 9.81 -3.46 -5.08
N ARG A 6 10.93 -3.48 -5.81
CA ARG A 6 11.79 -2.29 -6.02
C ARG A 6 11.13 -1.22 -6.89
N LYS A 7 10.12 -1.59 -7.67
CA LYS A 7 9.38 -0.67 -8.55
C LYS A 7 8.34 0.16 -7.79
N TYR A 8 7.86 -0.36 -6.66
CA TYR A 8 6.82 0.25 -5.84
C TYR A 8 7.38 0.67 -4.50
N ARG A 9 6.95 1.83 -4.01
CA ARG A 9 7.21 2.20 -2.60
C ARG A 9 6.07 1.65 -1.77
N PHE A 10 6.36 1.03 -0.64
CA PHE A 10 5.35 0.52 0.27
C PHE A 10 5.35 1.37 1.53
N ILE A 11 4.17 1.78 1.96
CA ILE A 11 3.98 2.43 3.25
C ILE A 11 2.93 1.62 4.00
N ILE A 12 3.42 0.89 4.99
CA ILE A 12 2.60 0.02 5.83
C ILE A 12 2.45 0.74 7.18
N VAL A 13 1.22 1.04 7.56
CA VAL A 13 0.90 1.66 8.84
C VAL A 13 0.05 0.70 9.68
N HIS A 14 0.21 0.73 10.99
CA HIS A 14 -0.52 -0.15 11.91
C HIS A 14 -1.18 0.66 13.02
N GLY A 15 -2.43 0.31 13.36
CA GLY A 15 -3.16 0.95 14.46
C GLY A 15 -3.65 2.38 14.16
N PHE A 16 -3.62 2.80 12.90
CA PHE A 16 -4.14 4.10 12.49
C PHE A 16 -5.66 4.08 12.43
N SER A 17 -6.31 5.10 12.98
CA SER A 17 -7.70 5.39 12.64
C SER A 17 -7.83 5.88 11.20
N ASP A 18 -9.02 5.79 10.62
CA ASP A 18 -9.29 6.29 9.26
C ASP A 18 -8.90 7.75 9.08
N LYS A 19 -9.13 8.57 10.13
CA LYS A 19 -8.82 10.01 10.12
C LYS A 19 -7.32 10.26 10.10
N GLU A 20 -6.55 9.52 10.89
CA GLU A 20 -5.08 9.63 10.93
C GLU A 20 -4.46 9.13 9.64
N PHE A 21 -4.97 8.03 9.09
CA PHE A 21 -4.51 7.52 7.80
C PHE A 21 -4.76 8.53 6.68
N LEU A 22 -5.95 9.13 6.64
CA LEU A 22 -6.29 10.12 5.63
C LEU A 22 -5.43 11.39 5.75
N ASP A 23 -5.20 11.89 6.97
CA ASP A 23 -4.31 13.03 7.21
C ASP A 23 -2.88 12.73 6.75
N PHE A 24 -2.36 11.57 7.10
CA PHE A 24 -1.04 11.11 6.67
C PHE A 24 -0.95 10.98 5.14
N TYR A 25 -1.94 10.37 4.50
CA TYR A 25 -2.00 10.20 3.06
C TYR A 25 -2.05 11.55 2.32
N ASN A 26 -2.81 12.51 2.82
CA ASN A 26 -2.88 13.86 2.26
C ASN A 26 -1.52 14.57 2.38
N LYS A 27 -0.89 14.54 3.57
CA LYS A 27 0.45 15.09 3.77
C LYS A 27 1.48 14.44 2.85
N TYR A 28 1.42 13.13 2.65
CA TYR A 28 2.31 12.42 1.73
C TYR A 28 2.19 12.96 0.30
N LYS A 29 0.96 13.16 -0.17
CA LYS A 29 0.68 13.75 -1.49
C LYS A 29 1.15 15.19 -1.60
N GLU A 30 0.92 16.01 -0.58
CA GLU A 30 1.33 17.42 -0.56
C GLU A 30 2.85 17.59 -0.67
N ASN A 31 3.61 16.67 -0.08
CA ASN A 31 5.07 16.65 -0.17
C ASN A 31 5.62 16.19 -1.53
N LYS A 32 4.75 15.99 -2.55
CA LYS A 32 5.11 15.55 -3.91
C LYS A 32 6.00 14.30 -3.91
N LEU A 33 5.78 13.42 -2.93
CA LEU A 33 6.53 12.18 -2.82
C LEU A 33 6.10 11.22 -3.95
N PRO A 34 7.02 10.39 -4.46
CA PRO A 34 6.70 9.39 -5.47
C PRO A 34 5.58 8.45 -5.03
N PRO A 35 4.76 7.93 -5.97
CA PRO A 35 3.61 7.10 -5.65
C PRO A 35 4.01 5.87 -4.83
N ALA A 36 3.23 5.59 -3.79
CA ALA A 36 3.40 4.45 -2.91
C ALA A 36 2.10 3.64 -2.80
N ILE A 37 2.25 2.34 -2.59
CA ILE A 37 1.19 1.45 -2.17
C ILE A 37 1.05 1.60 -0.66
N PHE A 38 -0.13 2.06 -0.23
CA PHE A 38 -0.46 2.24 1.18
C PHE A 38 -1.23 1.02 1.67
N ALA A 39 -0.87 0.54 2.86
CA ALA A 39 -1.59 -0.54 3.52
C ALA A 39 -1.75 -0.22 5.00
N VAL A 40 -2.96 -0.41 5.52
CA VAL A 40 -3.22 -0.43 6.96
C VAL A 40 -3.25 -1.89 7.40
N THR A 41 -2.35 -2.29 8.29
CA THR A 41 -2.33 -3.69 8.75
C THR A 41 -3.48 -3.96 9.70
N THR A 42 -4.20 -5.04 9.39
CA THR A 42 -5.19 -5.65 10.30
C THR A 42 -4.52 -6.70 11.16
N GLU A 43 -5.22 -7.19 12.19
CA GLU A 43 -4.73 -8.29 13.05
C GLU A 43 -4.34 -9.54 12.25
N HIS A 44 -5.00 -9.77 11.11
CA HIS A 44 -4.67 -10.86 10.20
C HIS A 44 -3.34 -10.61 9.48
N SER A 45 -3.17 -9.40 8.92
CA SER A 45 -1.97 -9.00 8.19
C SER A 45 -0.71 -9.00 9.06
N LEU A 46 -0.82 -8.73 10.37
CA LEU A 46 0.31 -8.76 11.30
C LEU A 46 0.92 -10.15 11.50
N LYS A 47 0.11 -11.20 11.37
CA LYS A 47 0.55 -12.60 11.56
C LYS A 47 1.07 -13.22 10.27
N MET A 48 0.87 -12.55 9.13
CA MET A 48 1.42 -12.97 7.84
C MET A 48 2.92 -12.69 7.78
N LYS A 49 3.65 -13.47 7.00
CA LYS A 49 5.02 -13.10 6.65
C LYS A 49 4.97 -11.81 5.84
N LEU A 50 5.90 -10.89 6.12
CA LEU A 50 5.98 -9.60 5.42
C LEU A 50 6.06 -9.77 3.89
N GLU A 51 6.74 -10.80 3.42
CA GLU A 51 6.81 -11.15 1.99
C GLU A 51 5.44 -11.48 1.39
N ASP A 52 4.64 -12.29 2.08
CA ASP A 52 3.27 -12.62 1.66
C ASP A 52 2.37 -11.39 1.64
N LEU A 53 2.52 -10.51 2.65
CA LEU A 53 1.79 -9.25 2.72
C LEU A 53 2.14 -8.33 1.52
N ILE A 54 3.42 -8.15 1.22
CA ILE A 54 3.89 -7.34 0.09
C ILE A 54 3.35 -7.91 -1.23
N ASN A 55 3.40 -9.22 -1.42
CA ASN A 55 2.90 -9.87 -2.63
C ASN A 55 1.39 -9.68 -2.82
N THR A 56 0.61 -9.78 -1.74
CA THR A 56 -0.83 -9.48 -1.77
C THR A 56 -1.09 -8.03 -2.17
N LEU A 57 -0.39 -7.08 -1.55
CA LEU A 57 -0.56 -5.65 -1.83
C LEU A 57 -0.20 -5.28 -3.28
N ILE A 58 0.84 -5.89 -3.85
CA ILE A 58 1.19 -5.71 -5.26
C ILE A 58 0.04 -6.19 -6.16
N LYS A 59 -0.48 -7.41 -5.92
CA LYS A 59 -1.57 -7.97 -6.72
C LYS A 59 -2.84 -7.10 -6.65
N GLU A 60 -3.25 -6.70 -5.45
CA GLU A 60 -4.41 -5.83 -5.27
C GLU A 60 -4.24 -4.49 -5.98
N HIS A 61 -3.04 -3.91 -5.89
CA HIS A 61 -2.72 -2.68 -6.60
C HIS A 61 -2.79 -2.84 -8.12
N GLU A 62 -2.23 -3.92 -8.67
CA GLU A 62 -2.27 -4.20 -10.11
C GLU A 62 -3.69 -4.43 -10.62
N GLU A 63 -4.52 -5.18 -9.88
CA GLU A 63 -5.93 -5.37 -10.21
C GLU A 63 -6.71 -4.06 -10.19
N PHE A 64 -6.47 -3.22 -9.19
CA PHE A 64 -7.07 -1.89 -9.10
C PHE A 64 -6.67 -1.00 -10.29
N MET A 65 -5.40 -1.02 -10.68
CA MET A 65 -4.90 -0.28 -11.83
C MET A 65 -5.42 -0.81 -13.16
N ARG A 66 -5.59 -2.14 -13.31
CA ARG A 66 -6.23 -2.76 -14.49
C ARG A 66 -7.70 -2.35 -14.61
N LYS A 67 -8.46 -2.37 -13.52
CA LYS A 67 -9.86 -1.91 -13.50
C LYS A 67 -10.02 -0.44 -13.86
N ARG A 68 -9.05 0.41 -13.50
CA ARG A 68 -9.03 1.84 -13.85
C ARG A 68 -8.72 2.13 -15.32
N LYS A 69 -7.97 1.27 -16.01
CA LYS A 69 -7.66 1.42 -17.45
C LYS A 69 -8.74 0.88 -18.38
N GLY A 70 -9.73 0.16 -17.87
CA GLY A 70 -10.85 -0.41 -18.63
C GLY A 70 -12.10 0.46 -18.71
N LYS A 71 -12.00 1.77 -18.40
CA LYS A 71 -13.07 2.77 -18.57
C LYS A 71 -12.58 3.89 -19.46
#